data_AF-T1IET2-F1
#
_entry.id   AF-T1IET2-F1
#
_cell.length_a   1.000
_cell.length_b   1.000
_cell.length_c   1.000
_cell.angle_alpha   90.00
_cell.angle_beta   90.00
_cell.angle_gamma   90.00
#
_symmetry.space_group_name_H-M   'P 1'
#
loop_
_entity.id
_entity.type
_entity.pdbx_description
1 polymer ?
#
loop_
_entity_poly.entity_id
_entity_poly.type
_entity_poly.pdbx_seq_one_letter_code
_entity_poly.pdbx_strand_id
1 'polypeptide(L)'
;MSEEASTSGPRPRKILKITNEILVYIEEDHNEVLPHIYRLIGSKKLPIEGNTLVHLDSHPDMLVPKCMNADAVWDKQELFSKLSIENWMMPGVYAGHFTRLVWIKPHWSHQIEDGVHPFTIGKETSTSEIRLTCPVGYFVSEALYTPVHKLENTRDVVLEVATFNGKPENDAAVISKMNLDAPQGLILDIDLDFFSTMNPFKSLYKNADLYESLKVLYWFESPTSTETQ
;
A
#
# COMPACT_ATOMS: atom_id res chain seq x y z
N MET A 1 11.56 -44.19 -34.40
CA MET A 1 11.39 -43.60 -33.06
C MET A 1 10.89 -42.19 -33.27
N SER A 2 9.58 -42.01 -33.20
CA SER A 2 8.88 -40.74 -33.34
C SER A 2 8.71 -40.14 -31.94
N GLU A 3 9.34 -38.99 -31.70
CA GLU A 3 9.14 -38.19 -30.50
C GLU A 3 7.77 -37.52 -30.56
N GLU A 4 6.87 -37.90 -29.66
CA GLU A 4 5.63 -37.17 -29.42
C GLU A 4 5.94 -35.88 -28.65
N ALA A 5 5.77 -34.75 -29.33
CA ALA A 5 5.76 -33.44 -28.72
C ALA A 5 4.55 -33.31 -27.79
N SER A 6 4.80 -33.31 -26.48
CA SER A 6 3.82 -32.97 -25.45
C SER A 6 3.37 -31.52 -25.61
N THR A 7 2.22 -31.31 -26.24
CA THR A 7 1.51 -30.04 -26.28
C THR A 7 0.87 -29.78 -24.91
N SER A 8 1.60 -29.12 -24.01
CA SER A 8 1.03 -28.62 -22.76
C SER A 8 0.09 -27.45 -23.08
N GLY A 9 -1.20 -27.75 -23.28
CA GLY A 9 -2.24 -26.72 -23.33
C GLY A 9 -2.23 -25.84 -22.07
N PRO A 10 -2.81 -24.63 -22.14
CA PRO A 10 -2.88 -23.75 -20.98
C PRO A 10 -3.58 -24.46 -19.82
N ARG A 11 -2.89 -24.52 -18.68
CA ARG A 11 -3.45 -25.10 -17.45
C ARG A 11 -4.78 -24.39 -17.13
N PRO A 12 -5.87 -25.12 -16.83
CA PRO A 12 -7.16 -24.49 -16.56
C PRO A 12 -7.02 -23.50 -15.40
N ARG A 13 -7.55 -22.27 -15.59
CA ARG A 13 -7.63 -21.27 -14.52
C ARG A 13 -8.42 -21.88 -13.36
N LYS A 14 -7.76 -22.08 -12.22
CA LYS A 14 -8.39 -22.63 -11.02
C LYS A 14 -9.42 -21.62 -10.50
N ILE A 15 -10.64 -22.09 -10.25
CA ILE A 15 -11.80 -21.28 -9.84
C ILE A 15 -11.64 -20.83 -8.37
N LEU A 16 -11.94 -19.57 -8.08
CA LEU A 16 -11.97 -19.01 -6.72
C LEU A 16 -13.14 -19.63 -5.92
N LYS A 17 -12.94 -19.86 -4.62
CA LYS A 17 -14.00 -20.32 -3.72
C LYS A 17 -14.82 -19.12 -3.24
N ILE A 18 -15.83 -18.75 -4.01
CA ILE A 18 -16.73 -17.63 -3.68
C ILE A 18 -17.59 -18.03 -2.48
N THR A 19 -17.57 -17.21 -1.43
CA THR A 19 -18.46 -17.31 -0.26
C THR A 19 -19.32 -16.05 -0.19
N ASN A 20 -20.60 -16.18 0.19
CA ASN A 20 -21.49 -15.03 0.39
C ASN A 20 -21.28 -14.34 1.75
N GLU A 21 -20.38 -14.87 2.59
CA GLU A 21 -20.07 -14.34 3.91
C GLU A 21 -18.91 -13.34 3.84
N ILE A 22 -19.09 -12.18 4.47
CA ILE A 22 -18.01 -11.22 4.71
C ILE A 22 -17.14 -11.79 5.85
N LEU A 23 -15.85 -11.99 5.58
CA LEU A 23 -14.90 -12.44 6.58
C LEU A 23 -14.33 -11.22 7.31
N VAL A 24 -14.44 -11.21 8.63
CA VAL A 24 -13.97 -10.11 9.49
C VAL A 24 -12.87 -10.64 10.40
N TYR A 25 -11.79 -9.88 10.50
CA TYR A 25 -10.67 -10.10 11.42
C TYR A 25 -10.44 -8.82 12.20
N ILE A 26 -10.04 -8.96 13.46
CA ILE A 26 -9.75 -7.84 14.36
C ILE A 26 -8.39 -8.14 14.94
N GLU A 27 -7.45 -7.24 14.72
CA GLU A 27 -6.09 -7.32 15.24
C GLU A 27 -5.76 -6.02 15.97
N GLU A 28 -4.75 -6.05 16.83
CA GLU A 28 -4.28 -4.85 17.54
C GLU A 28 -3.28 -4.09 16.67
N ASP A 29 -2.21 -4.76 16.25
CA ASP A 29 -1.19 -4.16 15.39
C ASP A 29 -1.54 -4.39 13.91
N HIS A 30 -1.46 -3.32 13.13
CA HIS A 30 -1.92 -3.29 11.75
C HIS A 30 -1.24 -4.36 10.85
N ASN A 31 0.04 -4.66 11.06
CA ASN A 31 0.75 -5.69 10.30
C ASN A 31 0.28 -7.13 10.58
N GLU A 32 -0.44 -7.39 11.67
CA GLU A 32 -0.93 -8.73 12.03
C GLU A 32 -2.06 -9.22 11.10
N VAL A 33 -2.65 -8.33 10.30
CA VAL A 33 -3.67 -8.69 9.29
C VAL A 33 -3.09 -9.48 8.11
N LEU A 34 -1.81 -9.31 7.80
CA LEU A 34 -1.18 -9.92 6.62
C LEU A 34 -1.22 -11.47 6.64
N PRO A 35 -0.96 -12.17 7.77
CA PRO A 35 -1.23 -13.60 7.92
C PRO A 35 -2.62 -14.05 7.47
N HIS A 36 -3.66 -13.25 7.73
CA HIS A 36 -5.04 -13.57 7.37
C HIS A 36 -5.25 -13.45 5.86
N ILE A 37 -4.77 -12.37 5.26
CA ILE A 37 -4.78 -12.17 3.81
C ILE A 37 -4.06 -13.34 3.11
N TYR A 38 -2.86 -13.71 3.56
CA TYR A 38 -2.09 -14.82 2.99
C TYR A 38 -2.81 -16.17 3.10
N ARG A 39 -3.54 -16.40 4.20
CA ARG A 39 -4.37 -17.60 4.37
C ARG A 39 -5.57 -17.60 3.42
N LEU A 40 -6.18 -16.44 3.15
CA LEU A 40 -7.26 -16.30 2.16
C LEU A 40 -6.76 -16.54 0.73
N ILE A 41 -5.57 -16.04 0.40
CA ILE A 41 -4.89 -16.33 -0.87
C ILE A 41 -4.63 -17.84 -1.00
N GLY A 42 -3.99 -18.45 0.01
CA GLY A 42 -3.66 -19.87 0.01
C GLY A 42 -4.89 -20.79 -0.04
N SER A 43 -6.01 -20.36 0.55
CA SER A 43 -7.30 -21.07 0.50
C SER A 43 -8.14 -20.73 -0.74
N LYS A 44 -7.64 -19.88 -1.64
CA LYS A 44 -8.27 -19.43 -2.90
C LYS A 44 -9.58 -18.68 -2.70
N LYS A 45 -9.72 -18.00 -1.57
CA LYS A 45 -10.79 -17.04 -1.30
C LYS A 45 -10.44 -15.64 -1.82
N LEU A 46 -9.14 -15.34 -1.90
CA LEU A 46 -8.61 -14.19 -2.64
C LEU A 46 -7.76 -14.67 -3.83
N PRO A 47 -7.75 -13.94 -4.95
CA PRO A 47 -6.72 -14.06 -5.98
C PRO A 47 -5.31 -13.98 -5.41
N ILE A 48 -4.37 -14.67 -6.07
CA ILE A 48 -2.95 -14.59 -5.70
C ILE A 48 -2.32 -13.24 -6.06
N GLU A 49 -2.77 -12.60 -7.12
CA GLU A 49 -2.28 -11.31 -7.59
C GLU A 49 -3.47 -10.43 -8.00
N GLY A 50 -3.28 -9.11 -8.00
CA GLY A 50 -4.25 -8.17 -8.56
C GLY A 50 -5.42 -7.81 -7.64
N ASN A 51 -5.27 -7.98 -6.32
CA ASN A 51 -6.28 -7.56 -5.36
C ASN A 51 -6.26 -6.02 -5.19
N THR A 52 -7.41 -5.47 -4.81
CA THR A 52 -7.58 -4.08 -4.39
C THR A 52 -7.65 -4.03 -2.87
N LEU A 53 -6.83 -3.18 -2.26
CA LEU A 53 -6.86 -2.88 -0.83
C LEU A 53 -7.43 -1.47 -0.62
N VAL A 54 -8.54 -1.38 0.12
CA VAL A 54 -9.15 -0.11 0.53
C VAL A 54 -8.82 0.11 2.00
N HIS A 55 -8.07 1.17 2.28
CA HIS A 55 -7.53 1.51 3.59
C HIS A 55 -8.19 2.77 4.13
N LEU A 56 -8.85 2.68 5.28
CA LEU A 56 -9.40 3.82 6.01
C LEU A 56 -8.54 4.07 7.25
N ASP A 57 -7.74 5.13 7.21
CA ASP A 57 -6.81 5.48 8.28
C ASP A 57 -6.35 6.94 8.14
N SER A 58 -5.92 7.54 9.24
CA SER A 58 -5.18 8.79 9.25
C SER A 58 -3.73 8.67 8.74
N HIS A 59 -3.17 7.45 8.69
CA HIS A 59 -1.82 7.15 8.22
C HIS A 59 -1.82 6.34 6.90
N PRO A 60 -0.83 6.54 6.00
CA PRO A 60 -0.75 5.76 4.77
C PRO A 60 -0.34 4.30 4.98
N ASP A 61 0.54 4.01 5.95
CA ASP A 61 1.14 2.69 6.24
C ASP A 61 1.79 1.97 5.04
N MET A 62 2.24 2.79 4.09
CA MET A 62 2.85 2.38 2.83
C MET A 62 4.38 2.52 2.83
N LEU A 63 5.08 2.34 3.96
CA LEU A 63 6.54 2.25 3.94
C LEU A 63 7.03 0.83 3.62
N VAL A 64 8.35 0.69 3.48
CA VAL A 64 9.05 -0.58 3.36
C VAL A 64 9.95 -0.75 4.59
N PRO A 65 10.06 -1.95 5.19
CA PRO A 65 10.99 -2.19 6.28
C PRO A 65 12.44 -1.81 5.91
N LYS A 66 13.10 -1.05 6.78
CA LYS A 66 14.47 -0.56 6.55
C LYS A 66 15.44 -1.74 6.43
N CYS A 67 16.33 -1.70 5.44
CA CYS A 67 17.34 -2.72 5.19
C CYS A 67 16.79 -4.13 4.92
N MET A 68 15.53 -4.26 4.50
CA MET A 68 14.96 -5.54 4.11
C MET A 68 15.33 -5.87 2.65
N ASN A 69 16.01 -7.00 2.47
CA ASN A 69 16.20 -7.59 1.14
C ASN A 69 14.84 -7.92 0.50
N ALA A 70 14.64 -7.54 -0.75
CA ALA A 70 13.39 -7.72 -1.49
C ALA A 70 12.97 -9.18 -1.61
N ASP A 71 13.91 -10.13 -1.66
CA ASP A 71 13.60 -11.57 -1.76
C ASP A 71 12.96 -12.13 -0.48
N ALA A 72 13.06 -11.41 0.64
CA ALA A 72 12.42 -11.79 1.90
C ALA A 72 10.90 -11.89 1.78
N VAL A 73 10.26 -11.22 0.80
CA VAL A 73 8.81 -11.33 0.59
C VAL A 73 8.34 -12.75 0.24
N TRP A 74 9.28 -13.61 -0.20
CA TRP A 74 9.02 -15.01 -0.53
C TRP A 74 9.26 -15.97 0.64
N ASP A 75 9.89 -15.52 1.71
CA ASP A 75 9.96 -16.25 2.98
C ASP A 75 8.98 -15.64 3.97
N LYS A 76 7.89 -16.36 4.23
CA LYS A 76 6.82 -15.92 5.13
C LYS A 76 7.33 -15.60 6.54
N GLN A 77 8.25 -16.40 7.08
CA GLN A 77 8.74 -16.20 8.45
C GLN A 77 9.66 -14.98 8.51
N GLU A 78 10.56 -14.86 7.55
CA GLU A 78 11.45 -13.71 7.46
C GLU A 78 10.65 -12.42 7.24
N LEU A 79 9.72 -12.41 6.29
CA LEU A 79 8.86 -11.27 6.01
C LEU A 79 8.15 -10.80 7.28
N PHE A 80 7.38 -11.69 7.93
CA PHE A 80 6.56 -11.31 9.07
C PHE A 80 7.38 -10.81 10.26
N SER A 81 8.62 -11.30 10.42
CA SER A 81 9.51 -10.82 11.47
C SER A 81 10.03 -9.39 11.27
N LYS A 82 9.89 -8.83 10.06
CA LYS A 82 10.40 -7.50 9.69
C LYS A 82 9.31 -6.45 9.55
N LEU A 83 8.04 -6.85 9.54
CA LEU A 83 6.93 -5.92 9.39
C LEU A 83 6.64 -5.18 10.71
N SER A 84 6.12 -3.97 10.55
CA SER A 84 5.59 -3.12 11.61
C SER A 84 4.36 -2.40 11.06
N ILE A 85 3.63 -1.71 11.94
CA ILE A 85 2.37 -1.05 11.65
C ILE A 85 2.43 -0.10 10.45
N GLU A 86 3.58 0.54 10.19
CA GLU A 86 3.72 1.57 9.15
C GLU A 86 4.22 1.06 7.78
N ASN A 87 4.58 -0.24 7.68
CA ASN A 87 5.37 -0.75 6.55
C ASN A 87 4.92 -2.10 5.97
N TRP A 88 3.72 -2.57 6.32
CA TRP A 88 3.27 -3.92 6.01
C TRP A 88 2.68 -4.06 4.59
N MET A 89 2.15 -2.98 4.00
CA MET A 89 1.47 -3.05 2.70
C MET A 89 2.44 -3.25 1.54
N MET A 90 3.51 -2.45 1.47
CA MET A 90 4.40 -2.39 0.30
C MET A 90 5.10 -3.71 -0.03
N PRO A 91 5.51 -4.56 0.94
CA PRO A 91 5.99 -5.90 0.63
C PRO A 91 4.95 -6.75 -0.10
N GLY A 92 3.67 -6.66 0.27
CA GLY A 92 2.57 -7.33 -0.43
C GLY A 92 2.31 -6.76 -1.83
N VAL A 93 2.51 -5.46 -2.02
CA VAL A 93 2.47 -4.79 -3.33
C VAL A 93 3.59 -5.31 -4.24
N TYR A 94 4.83 -5.35 -3.74
CA TYR A 94 5.97 -5.89 -4.49
C TYR A 94 5.77 -7.37 -4.84
N ALA A 95 5.16 -8.14 -3.92
CA ALA A 95 4.78 -9.52 -4.17
C ALA A 95 3.68 -9.69 -5.25
N GLY A 96 3.03 -8.60 -5.67
CA GLY A 96 1.93 -8.59 -6.65
C GLY A 96 0.56 -8.89 -6.05
N HIS A 97 0.46 -9.13 -4.74
CA HIS A 97 -0.80 -9.40 -4.06
C HIS A 97 -1.76 -8.22 -4.18
N PHE A 98 -1.23 -7.00 -4.10
CA PHE A 98 -1.99 -5.76 -4.27
C PHE A 98 -1.45 -5.00 -5.48
N THR A 99 -2.34 -4.63 -6.41
CA THR A 99 -1.98 -3.78 -7.57
C THR A 99 -2.71 -2.45 -7.54
N ARG A 100 -3.71 -2.33 -6.66
CA ARG A 100 -4.46 -1.10 -6.45
C ARG A 100 -4.63 -0.87 -4.95
N LEU A 101 -4.17 0.29 -4.51
CA LEU A 101 -4.33 0.79 -3.15
C LEU A 101 -5.29 1.97 -3.21
N VAL A 102 -6.30 1.98 -2.34
CA VAL A 102 -7.22 3.11 -2.20
C VAL A 102 -7.11 3.56 -0.75
N TRP A 103 -6.46 4.69 -0.51
CA TRP A 103 -6.35 5.28 0.82
C TRP A 103 -7.39 6.38 0.99
N ILE A 104 -8.32 6.15 1.92
CA ILE A 104 -9.33 7.10 2.33
C ILE A 104 -8.89 7.66 3.67
N LYS A 105 -8.59 8.96 3.68
CA LYS A 105 -8.04 9.64 4.86
C LYS A 105 -8.99 10.69 5.41
N PRO A 106 -8.94 10.98 6.72
CA PRO A 106 -9.70 12.07 7.29
C PRO A 106 -9.09 13.43 6.87
N HIS A 107 -9.90 14.49 6.92
CA HIS A 107 -9.52 15.85 6.51
C HIS A 107 -8.32 16.47 7.23
N TRP A 108 -7.88 15.91 8.36
CA TRP A 108 -6.69 16.34 9.09
C TRP A 108 -5.40 15.63 8.68
N SER A 109 -5.49 14.60 7.83
CA SER A 109 -4.31 13.89 7.31
C SER A 109 -3.85 14.51 5.99
N HIS A 110 -2.57 14.86 5.93
CA HIS A 110 -1.95 15.60 4.80
C HIS A 110 -0.65 14.96 4.30
N GLN A 111 -0.40 13.68 4.62
CA GLN A 111 0.86 13.01 4.26
C GLN A 111 1.01 12.77 2.75
N ILE A 112 -0.10 12.51 2.03
CA ILE A 112 -0.13 12.39 0.57
C ILE A 112 -1.32 13.19 0.06
N GLU A 113 -1.15 13.92 -1.03
CA GLU A 113 -2.22 14.71 -1.64
C GLU A 113 -3.29 13.81 -2.30
N ASP A 114 -4.53 14.29 -2.32
CA ASP A 114 -5.63 13.63 -3.01
C ASP A 114 -5.33 13.49 -4.51
N GLY A 115 -5.70 12.36 -5.09
CA GLY A 115 -5.49 12.10 -6.52
C GLY A 115 -5.14 10.65 -6.83
N VAL A 116 -4.76 10.43 -8.09
CA VAL A 116 -4.32 9.13 -8.60
C VAL A 116 -2.82 9.18 -8.83
N HIS A 117 -2.10 8.28 -8.18
CA HIS A 117 -0.65 8.19 -8.16
C HIS A 117 -0.22 6.83 -8.72
N PRO A 118 -0.06 6.70 -10.05
CA PRO A 118 0.52 5.50 -10.64
C PRO A 118 2.03 5.46 -10.39
N PHE A 119 2.57 4.29 -10.07
CA PHE A 119 4.01 4.09 -9.91
C PHE A 119 4.40 2.63 -10.19
N THR A 120 5.70 2.42 -10.33
CA THR A 120 6.32 1.11 -10.46
C THR A 120 7.10 0.81 -9.19
N ILE A 121 6.91 -0.37 -8.62
CA ILE A 121 7.71 -0.91 -7.51
C ILE A 121 8.62 -2.02 -8.02
N GLY A 122 9.80 -2.16 -7.45
CA GLY A 122 10.74 -3.21 -7.84
C GLY A 122 11.86 -3.41 -6.84
N LYS A 123 12.72 -4.38 -7.14
CA LYS A 123 13.98 -4.58 -6.43
C LYS A 123 15.04 -3.68 -7.02
N GLU A 124 15.69 -2.87 -6.19
CA GLU A 124 16.76 -2.00 -6.65
C GLU A 124 18.07 -2.78 -6.82
N THR A 125 18.72 -2.58 -7.96
CA THR A 125 19.83 -3.42 -8.45
C THR A 125 21.11 -3.36 -7.61
N SER A 126 21.35 -2.30 -6.84
CA SER A 126 22.59 -2.11 -6.06
C SER A 126 22.46 -2.53 -4.59
N THR A 127 21.30 -2.32 -4.00
CA THR A 127 20.96 -2.55 -2.59
C THR A 127 20.20 -3.86 -2.39
N SER A 128 19.57 -4.39 -3.45
CA SER A 128 18.63 -5.52 -3.38
C SER A 128 17.42 -5.27 -2.46
N GLU A 129 17.10 -4.01 -2.16
CA GLU A 129 15.94 -3.62 -1.36
C GLU A 129 14.75 -3.26 -2.26
N ILE A 130 13.55 -3.20 -1.68
CA ILE A 130 12.36 -2.72 -2.40
C ILE A 130 12.42 -1.19 -2.52
N ARG A 131 12.21 -0.69 -3.73
CA ARG A 131 12.13 0.73 -4.07
C ARG A 131 11.03 0.98 -5.09
N LEU A 132 10.63 2.24 -5.26
CA LEU A 132 9.51 2.61 -6.11
C LEU A 132 9.75 3.93 -6.86
N THR A 133 8.97 4.17 -7.90
CA THR A 133 9.12 5.36 -8.77
C THR A 133 8.19 6.52 -8.40
N CYS A 134 7.37 6.40 -7.34
CA CYS A 134 6.45 7.46 -6.94
C CYS A 134 7.22 8.65 -6.32
N PRO A 135 7.14 9.86 -6.91
CA PRO A 135 7.90 11.02 -6.45
C PRO A 135 7.19 11.80 -5.34
N VAL A 136 6.11 11.26 -4.76
CA VAL A 136 5.37 11.89 -3.67
C VAL A 136 6.28 12.04 -2.45
N GLY A 137 6.20 13.20 -1.78
CA GLY A 137 7.05 13.57 -0.65
C GLY A 137 7.15 12.50 0.44
N TYR A 138 6.05 11.80 0.75
CA TYR A 138 6.01 10.68 1.68
C TYR A 138 7.05 9.58 1.40
N PHE A 139 7.18 9.16 0.14
CA PHE A 139 8.14 8.12 -0.25
C PHE A 139 9.56 8.67 -0.37
N VAL A 140 9.68 9.92 -0.85
CA VAL A 140 10.98 10.58 -1.03
C VAL A 140 11.65 10.84 0.33
N SER A 141 10.88 11.25 1.35
CA SER A 141 11.42 11.53 2.70
C SER A 141 11.99 10.29 3.38
N GLU A 142 11.48 9.10 3.05
CA GLU A 142 12.00 7.81 3.56
C GLU A 142 13.00 7.14 2.60
N ALA A 143 13.52 7.88 1.61
CA ALA A 143 14.49 7.42 0.62
C ALA A 143 14.04 6.17 -0.17
N LEU A 144 12.74 6.05 -0.44
CA LEU A 144 12.15 4.93 -1.20
C LEU A 144 12.10 5.18 -2.70
N TYR A 145 12.24 6.44 -3.15
CA TYR A 145 12.26 6.76 -4.57
C TYR A 145 13.51 6.21 -5.27
N THR A 146 13.33 5.64 -6.46
CA THR A 146 14.41 5.21 -7.36
C THR A 146 13.93 5.26 -8.80
N PRO A 147 14.79 5.67 -9.76
CA PRO A 147 14.41 5.67 -11.17
C PRO A 147 14.21 4.25 -11.72
N VAL A 148 13.26 4.11 -12.64
CA VAL A 148 12.81 2.80 -13.15
C VAL A 148 13.94 1.93 -13.72
N HIS A 149 14.95 2.54 -14.36
CA HIS A 149 16.07 1.82 -14.98
C HIS A 149 17.01 1.13 -13.97
N LYS A 150 16.87 1.43 -12.67
CA LYS A 150 17.59 0.76 -11.57
C LYS A 150 16.78 -0.34 -10.89
N LEU A 151 15.54 -0.54 -11.31
CA LEU A 151 14.64 -1.55 -10.76
C LEU A 151 14.63 -2.81 -11.63
N GLU A 152 14.55 -3.95 -10.97
CA GLU A 152 14.27 -5.25 -11.58
C GLU A 152 13.06 -5.92 -10.89
N ASN A 153 12.50 -6.96 -11.51
CA ASN A 153 11.34 -7.69 -11.00
C ASN A 153 10.18 -6.74 -10.64
N THR A 154 9.84 -5.86 -11.57
CA THR A 154 8.94 -4.74 -11.32
C THR A 154 7.47 -5.11 -11.36
N ARG A 155 6.64 -4.31 -10.67
CA ARG A 155 5.18 -4.34 -10.71
C ARG A 155 4.65 -2.92 -10.85
N ASP A 156 3.63 -2.75 -11.69
CA ASP A 156 2.90 -1.49 -11.82
C ASP A 156 1.72 -1.46 -10.85
N VAL A 157 1.56 -0.32 -10.19
CA VAL A 157 0.64 -0.14 -9.07
C VAL A 157 -0.04 1.21 -9.21
N VAL A 158 -1.29 1.28 -8.77
CA VAL A 158 -2.03 2.55 -8.66
C VAL A 158 -2.39 2.79 -7.19
N LEU A 159 -1.97 3.92 -6.65
CA LEU A 159 -2.45 4.46 -5.38
C LEU A 159 -3.48 5.56 -5.67
N GLU A 160 -4.69 5.41 -5.15
CA GLU A 160 -5.72 6.45 -5.17
C GLU A 160 -5.90 6.98 -3.76
N VAL A 161 -5.74 8.29 -3.59
CA VAL A 161 -5.89 8.97 -2.31
C VAL A 161 -7.10 9.88 -2.38
N ALA A 162 -7.96 9.80 -1.37
CA ALA A 162 -9.07 10.73 -1.24
C ALA A 162 -9.34 11.10 0.21
N THR A 163 -9.79 12.33 0.41
CA THR A 163 -10.15 12.83 1.72
C THR A 163 -11.66 12.70 1.99
N PHE A 164 -12.00 12.11 3.13
CA PHE A 164 -13.33 12.20 3.71
C PHE A 164 -13.45 13.43 4.59
N ASN A 165 -14.51 14.19 4.33
CA ASN A 165 -14.75 15.48 4.96
C ASN A 165 -15.80 15.37 6.08
N GLY A 166 -16.32 14.17 6.35
CA GLY A 166 -17.40 13.92 7.31
C GLY A 166 -18.75 14.46 6.82
N LYS A 167 -18.88 14.67 5.50
CA LYS A 167 -20.10 15.13 4.84
C LYS A 167 -20.61 14.03 3.93
N PRO A 168 -21.71 13.33 4.29
CA PRO A 168 -22.15 12.11 3.59
C PRO A 168 -22.29 12.27 2.07
N GLU A 169 -22.77 13.42 1.60
CA GLU A 169 -22.92 13.71 0.17
C GLU A 169 -21.59 13.79 -0.58
N ASN A 170 -20.55 14.35 0.06
CA ASN A 170 -19.21 14.45 -0.52
C ASN A 170 -18.52 13.09 -0.47
N ASP A 171 -18.62 12.40 0.66
CA ASP A 171 -17.95 11.13 0.89
C ASP A 171 -18.56 10.03 -0.03
N ALA A 172 -19.89 10.04 -0.25
CA ALA A 172 -20.53 9.18 -1.24
C ALA A 172 -20.07 9.48 -2.68
N ALA A 173 -19.87 10.76 -3.02
CA ALA A 173 -19.33 11.14 -4.33
C ALA A 173 -17.87 10.67 -4.50
N VAL A 174 -17.06 10.68 -3.43
CA VAL A 174 -15.70 10.12 -3.43
C VAL A 174 -15.74 8.62 -3.72
N ILE A 175 -16.55 7.85 -2.99
CA ILE A 175 -16.69 6.40 -3.20
C ILE A 175 -17.16 6.07 -4.63
N SER A 176 -18.12 6.83 -5.16
CA SER A 176 -18.65 6.60 -6.51
C SER A 176 -17.59 6.76 -7.62
N LYS A 177 -16.54 7.55 -7.38
CA LYS A 177 -15.44 7.75 -8.33
C LYS A 177 -14.40 6.64 -8.29
N MET A 178 -14.33 5.88 -7.20
CA MET A 178 -13.31 4.85 -6.97
C MET A 178 -13.59 3.51 -7.69
N ASN A 179 -14.63 3.41 -8.53
CA ASN A 179 -14.93 2.24 -9.37
C ASN A 179 -14.65 0.88 -8.68
N LEU A 180 -15.26 0.65 -7.52
CA LEU A 180 -15.07 -0.55 -6.69
C LEU A 180 -15.99 -1.72 -7.08
N ASP A 181 -16.70 -1.61 -8.21
CA ASP A 181 -17.75 -2.55 -8.62
C ASP A 181 -17.22 -3.84 -9.30
N ALA A 182 -15.93 -3.89 -9.66
CA ALA A 182 -15.33 -5.03 -10.37
C ALA A 182 -13.90 -5.47 -9.93
N PRO A 183 -13.51 -5.43 -8.64
CA PRO A 183 -12.23 -5.95 -8.22
C PRO A 183 -12.18 -7.49 -8.35
N GLN A 184 -11.03 -8.05 -8.74
CA GLN A 184 -10.83 -9.51 -8.72
C GLN A 184 -10.82 -10.06 -7.28
N GLY A 185 -10.35 -9.25 -6.34
CA GLY A 185 -10.42 -9.46 -4.90
C GLY A 185 -10.39 -8.10 -4.21
N LEU A 186 -11.20 -7.96 -3.16
CA LEU A 186 -11.33 -6.73 -2.39
C LEU A 186 -11.00 -7.02 -0.93
N ILE A 187 -10.13 -6.20 -0.37
CA ILE A 187 -9.80 -6.20 1.06
C ILE A 187 -10.16 -4.81 1.56
N LEU A 188 -10.98 -4.78 2.61
CA LEU A 188 -11.33 -3.56 3.32
C LEU A 188 -10.59 -3.58 4.65
N ASP A 189 -9.89 -2.50 4.90
CA ASP A 189 -9.03 -2.28 6.04
C ASP A 189 -9.43 -0.97 6.70
N ILE A 190 -9.66 -1.02 8.01
CA ILE A 190 -10.24 0.08 8.78
C ILE A 190 -9.46 0.21 10.08
N ASP A 191 -8.61 1.22 10.14
CA ASP A 191 -7.95 1.64 11.37
C ASP A 191 -8.87 2.59 12.16
N LEU A 192 -8.82 2.50 13.50
CA LEU A 192 -9.59 3.38 14.37
C LEU A 192 -9.06 4.83 14.38
N ASP A 193 -7.79 5.03 14.03
CA ASP A 193 -7.18 6.35 13.87
C ASP A 193 -7.81 7.16 12.74
N PHE A 194 -8.51 6.51 11.80
CA PHE A 194 -9.38 7.18 10.83
C PHE A 194 -10.41 8.10 11.50
N PHE A 195 -10.99 7.65 12.61
CA PHE A 195 -12.04 8.39 13.32
C PHE A 195 -11.46 9.40 14.30
N SER A 196 -10.38 9.04 14.98
CA SER A 196 -9.68 9.93 15.90
C SER A 196 -8.30 9.37 16.23
N THR A 197 -7.29 10.22 16.16
CA THR A 197 -5.95 9.91 16.66
C THR A 197 -5.54 10.89 17.74
N MET A 198 -4.72 10.44 18.69
CA MET A 198 -4.12 11.30 19.72
C MET A 198 -2.70 11.67 19.29
N ASN A 199 -2.41 12.96 19.15
CA ASN A 199 -1.03 13.42 19.02
C ASN A 199 -0.40 13.59 20.42
N PRO A 200 0.48 12.68 20.88
CA PRO A 200 1.05 12.74 22.23
C PRO A 200 1.96 13.96 22.42
N PHE A 201 2.58 14.45 21.34
CA PHE A 201 3.52 15.56 21.35
C PHE A 201 2.86 16.94 21.37
N LYS A 202 1.57 17.03 21.00
CA LYS A 202 0.83 18.29 20.99
C LYS A 202 0.80 18.97 22.37
N SER A 203 0.78 18.17 23.44
CA SER A 203 0.78 18.68 24.82
C SER A 203 2.17 19.03 25.35
N LEU A 204 3.22 18.32 24.89
CA LEU A 204 4.60 18.43 25.35
C LEU A 204 5.20 19.82 25.11
N TYR A 205 4.83 20.48 24.02
CA TYR A 205 5.37 21.78 23.61
C TYR A 205 4.31 22.85 23.35
N LYS A 206 3.19 22.79 24.08
CA LYS A 206 2.04 23.69 23.87
C LYS A 206 2.38 25.20 23.90
N ASN A 207 3.44 25.59 24.62
CA ASN A 207 3.86 26.99 24.75
C ASN A 207 4.88 27.44 23.69
N ALA A 208 5.43 26.50 22.91
CA ALA A 208 6.50 26.78 21.95
C ALA A 208 6.00 26.93 20.51
N ASP A 209 4.68 26.81 20.29
CA ASP A 209 4.05 26.76 18.97
C ASP A 209 4.85 25.87 17.99
N LEU A 210 5.25 24.69 18.50
CA LEU A 210 6.32 23.90 17.91
C LEU A 210 6.00 23.53 16.47
N TYR A 211 4.77 23.09 16.19
CA TYR A 211 4.38 22.66 14.85
C TYR A 211 4.40 23.79 13.82
N GLU A 212 3.90 24.98 14.15
CA GLU A 212 3.96 26.12 13.24
C GLU A 212 5.40 26.58 13.02
N SER A 213 6.21 26.55 14.06
CA SER A 213 7.66 26.83 13.95
C SER A 213 8.38 25.81 13.07
N LEU A 214 8.07 24.52 13.22
CA LEU A 214 8.66 23.45 12.41
C LEU A 214 8.24 23.57 10.94
N LYS A 215 6.99 23.95 10.63
CA LYS A 215 6.56 24.18 9.25
C LYS A 215 7.39 25.24 8.54
N VAL A 216 7.78 26.30 9.26
CA VAL A 216 8.67 27.35 8.70
C VAL A 216 10.10 26.82 8.51
N LEU A 217 10.63 26.09 9.49
CA LEU A 217 12.01 25.58 9.45
C LEU A 217 12.22 24.46 8.43
N TYR A 218 11.22 23.61 8.27
CA TYR A 218 11.23 22.46 7.36
C TYR A 218 10.41 22.70 6.10
N TRP A 219 10.17 23.96 5.74
CA TRP A 219 9.52 24.31 4.48
C TRP A 219 10.34 23.80 3.30
N PHE A 220 9.68 23.08 2.40
CA PHE A 220 10.29 22.53 1.19
C PHE A 220 9.33 22.72 0.01
N GLU A 221 9.82 23.38 -1.04
CA GLU A 221 9.11 23.44 -2.32
C GLU A 221 9.57 22.27 -3.18
N SER A 222 8.65 21.34 -3.44
CA SER A 222 8.96 20.16 -4.25
C SER A 222 9.30 20.56 -5.69
N PRO A 223 10.29 19.91 -6.33
CA PRO A 223 10.58 20.14 -7.74
C PRO A 223 9.33 19.90 -8.59
N THR A 224 9.06 20.79 -9.56
CA THR A 224 7.95 20.66 -10.51
C THR A 224 8.23 19.67 -11.65
N SER A 225 9.47 19.19 -11.74
CA SER A 225 9.89 18.19 -12.72
C SER A 225 9.23 16.84 -12.42
N THR A 226 8.49 16.32 -13.40
CA THR A 226 7.99 14.94 -13.42
C THR A 226 8.87 14.02 -14.27
N GLU A 227 10.03 14.52 -14.74
CA GLU A 227 10.93 13.73 -15.58
C GLU A 227 11.62 12.65 -14.75
N THR A 228 11.14 11.41 -14.91
CA THR A 228 11.88 10.20 -14.56
C THR A 228 13.01 10.01 -15.57
N GLN A 229 14.21 10.48 -15.25
CA GLN A 229 15.44 10.09 -15.96
C GLN A 229 15.87 8.66 -15.58
#